data_AF-A0AAN8ZHX4-F1
#
_entry.id   AF-A0AAN8ZHX4-F1
#
_cell.length_a   1.000
_cell.length_b   1.000
_cell.length_c   1.000
_cell.angle_alpha   90.00
_cell.angle_beta   90.00
_cell.angle_gamma   90.00
#
_symmetry.space_group_name_H-M   'P 1'
#
loop_
_entity.id
_entity.type
_entity.pdbx_description
1 polymer ?
#
loop_
_entity_poly.entity_id
_entity_poly.type
_entity_poly.pdbx_seq_one_letter_code
_entity_poly.pdbx_strand_id
1 'polypeptide(L)'
;KWVVFIIVSWPSVADLGFTIPAGLESELRLKSVQFFVTQRPWLDLYGKRVKPVAAFGSTSNKPYVDPALIHRCLPDELLFEVFARMSPYTLGRASCVCRKWRYTIRNPLFWRNACLKAWQQAGMVENYKIVQSRYDGSWRKMWLLRPRLRTDGLYVSRNTYIRAGVAEWKVTNPVHVVCYFRYMRFYPSGRFIYKNSSQKIKDVVKLMNFRASKGDCVFTGHYTLADDRVEAALMYPGLRPTVLRIRLRLRGTTAGANNRMDLLSLVTSGLDDNDVNAPEEDMLGVVEEWQDDETHNPDVPAISHKRGLTPFVFVPFEEVETSVLNLPVDKMDYFVPG
;
A
#
# COMPACT_ATOMS: atom_id res chain seq x y z
N LYS A 1 -31.49 31.27 2.10
CA LYS A 1 -31.90 29.89 2.47
C LYS A 1 -30.76 29.24 3.25
N TRP A 2 -30.75 29.46 4.56
CA TRP A 2 -29.87 28.82 5.54
C TRP A 2 -30.74 28.53 6.75
N VAL A 3 -30.86 27.25 7.12
CA VAL A 3 -31.64 26.81 8.29
C VAL A 3 -30.69 26.75 9.47
N VAL A 4 -30.95 27.62 10.45
CA VAL A 4 -30.34 27.63 11.78
C VAL A 4 -31.24 26.77 12.68
N PHE A 5 -30.71 25.69 13.26
CA PHE A 5 -31.39 24.96 14.32
C PHE A 5 -31.03 25.58 15.67
N ILE A 6 -32.01 26.22 16.28
CA ILE A 6 -32.00 26.67 17.67
C ILE A 6 -32.43 25.48 18.53
N ILE A 7 -31.55 25.02 19.43
CA ILE A 7 -31.92 24.06 20.47
C ILE A 7 -32.50 24.85 21.64
N VAL A 8 -33.80 24.66 21.87
CA VAL A 8 -34.57 25.23 22.98
C VAL A 8 -34.32 24.39 24.23
N SER A 9 -33.80 25.03 25.28
CA SER A 9 -33.70 24.49 26.63
C SER A 9 -35.08 24.43 27.29
N TRP A 10 -35.44 23.30 27.91
CA TRP A 10 -36.59 23.19 28.80
C TRP A 10 -36.16 23.35 30.28
N PRO A 11 -36.98 23.98 31.15
CA PRO A 11 -36.62 24.23 32.55
C PRO A 11 -36.92 23.03 33.46
N SER A 12 -36.18 23.00 34.57
CA SER A 12 -36.33 22.14 35.74
C SER A 12 -37.70 22.28 36.40
N VAL A 13 -38.35 21.14 36.65
CA VAL A 13 -39.54 20.93 37.50
C VAL A 13 -39.28 19.56 38.17
N ALA A 14 -39.34 19.31 39.47
CA ALA A 14 -39.68 20.02 40.71
C ALA A 14 -39.22 19.05 41.84
N ASP A 15 -38.70 19.48 42.99
CA ASP A 15 -39.47 19.87 44.18
C ASP A 15 -40.95 19.47 44.18
N LEU A 16 -41.20 18.16 44.26
CA LEU A 16 -42.49 17.61 44.71
C LEU A 16 -42.21 16.40 45.61
N GLY A 17 -42.40 16.60 46.91
CA GLY A 17 -42.34 15.53 47.91
C GLY A 17 -43.47 14.52 47.68
N PHE A 18 -43.09 13.27 47.40
CA PHE A 18 -43.98 12.12 47.53
C PHE A 18 -43.41 11.20 48.60
N THR A 19 -44.06 11.18 49.77
CA THR A 19 -43.87 10.16 50.80
C THR A 19 -44.40 8.82 50.29
N ILE A 20 -43.51 7.86 50.09
CA ILE A 20 -43.84 6.48 49.74
C ILE A 20 -44.48 5.81 50.97
N PRO A 21 -45.63 5.12 50.85
CA PRO A 21 -46.24 4.42 52.00
C PRO A 21 -45.35 3.27 52.47
N ALA A 22 -45.09 3.18 53.77
CA ALA A 22 -44.18 2.21 54.41
C ALA A 22 -44.53 0.72 54.20
N GLY A 23 -45.71 0.41 53.63
CA GLY A 23 -46.10 -0.96 53.28
C GLY A 23 -45.41 -1.50 52.02
N LEU A 24 -45.00 -0.64 51.08
CA LEU A 24 -44.46 -1.09 49.79
C LEU A 24 -42.98 -1.55 49.86
N GLU A 25 -42.21 -1.05 50.83
CA GLU A 25 -40.82 -1.47 51.04
C GLU A 25 -40.70 -2.89 51.63
N SER A 26 -41.74 -3.34 52.35
CA SER A 26 -41.71 -4.64 53.03
C SER A 26 -41.99 -5.81 52.07
N GLU A 27 -42.79 -5.61 51.02
CA GLU A 27 -43.04 -6.64 49.99
C GLU A 27 -41.88 -6.79 49.00
N LEU A 28 -41.10 -5.74 48.77
CA LEU A 28 -39.94 -5.77 47.86
C LEU A 28 -38.72 -6.48 48.45
N ARG A 29 -38.64 -6.64 49.78
CA ARG A 29 -37.52 -7.34 50.45
C ARG A 29 -37.57 -8.86 50.35
N LEU A 30 -38.71 -9.47 49.99
CA LEU A 30 -38.90 -10.92 50.08
C LEU A 30 -38.69 -11.72 48.77
N LYS A 31 -38.22 -11.09 47.70
CA LYS A 31 -37.77 -11.83 46.51
C LYS A 31 -36.42 -11.33 46.03
N SER A 32 -35.38 -11.57 46.83
CA SER A 32 -34.01 -11.64 46.33
C SER A 32 -33.86 -12.88 45.45
N VAL A 33 -34.42 -12.84 44.25
CA VAL A 33 -33.98 -13.72 43.18
C VAL A 33 -32.56 -13.26 42.89
N GLN A 34 -31.57 -14.10 43.23
CA GLN A 34 -30.18 -13.89 42.84
C GLN A 34 -30.09 -13.96 41.32
N PHE A 35 -30.39 -12.85 40.67
CA PHE A 35 -29.93 -12.64 39.31
C PHE A 35 -28.42 -12.59 39.38
N PHE A 36 -27.75 -13.52 38.70
CA PHE A 36 -26.34 -13.41 38.39
C PHE A 36 -26.15 -12.12 37.59
N VAL A 37 -25.86 -11.02 38.31
CA VAL A 37 -25.44 -9.77 37.68
C VAL A 37 -24.08 -10.04 37.10
N THR A 38 -24.04 -10.43 35.82
CA THR A 38 -22.79 -10.42 35.06
C THR A 38 -22.29 -8.99 35.12
N GLN A 39 -21.19 -8.71 35.82
CA GLN A 39 -20.55 -7.40 35.78
C GLN A 39 -20.19 -7.11 34.33
N ARG A 40 -21.00 -6.26 33.69
CA ARG A 40 -20.77 -5.85 32.32
C ARG A 40 -19.92 -4.58 32.42
N PRO A 41 -18.64 -4.60 31.97
CA PRO A 41 -17.69 -3.53 32.26
C PRO A 41 -18.12 -2.14 31.76
N TRP A 42 -19.07 -2.08 30.81
CA TRP A 42 -19.59 -0.82 30.30
C TRP A 42 -20.69 -0.19 31.17
N LEU A 43 -21.34 -0.95 32.06
CA LEU A 43 -22.26 -0.38 33.04
C LEU A 43 -21.50 0.46 34.08
N ASP A 44 -20.25 0.11 34.39
CA ASP A 44 -19.36 0.90 35.25
C ASP A 44 -18.90 2.23 34.61
N LEU A 45 -19.19 2.42 33.32
CA LEU A 45 -18.94 3.65 32.58
C LEU A 45 -20.19 4.56 32.54
N TYR A 46 -21.38 4.08 32.91
CA TYR A 46 -22.56 4.93 33.03
C TYR A 46 -22.36 5.96 34.15
N GLY A 47 -22.65 7.22 33.86
CA GLY A 47 -22.43 8.33 34.81
C GLY A 47 -20.97 8.78 34.95
N LYS A 48 -19.98 7.99 34.49
CA LYS A 48 -18.60 8.46 34.36
C LYS A 48 -18.45 9.29 33.11
N ARG A 49 -18.39 10.62 33.26
CA ARG A 49 -17.96 11.53 32.19
C ARG A 49 -16.51 11.24 31.82
N VAL A 50 -16.31 10.38 30.82
CA VAL A 50 -15.01 10.23 30.17
C VAL A 50 -14.71 11.57 29.50
N LYS A 51 -13.77 12.34 30.06
CA LYS A 51 -13.30 13.56 29.42
C LYS A 51 -12.72 13.13 28.06
N PRO A 52 -13.18 13.69 26.93
CA PRO A 52 -12.53 13.42 25.65
C PRO A 52 -11.04 13.69 25.82
N VAL A 53 -10.20 12.79 25.31
CA VAL A 53 -8.75 13.02 25.24
C VAL A 53 -8.59 14.40 24.63
N ALA A 54 -8.10 15.36 25.43
CA ALA A 54 -8.02 16.73 24.98
C ALA A 54 -7.26 16.72 23.66
N ALA A 55 -7.85 17.32 22.63
CA ALA A 55 -7.10 17.65 21.43
C ALA A 55 -5.82 18.37 21.90
N PHE A 56 -4.69 18.03 21.30
CA PHE A 56 -3.42 18.69 21.61
C PHE A 56 -3.66 20.20 21.47
N GLY A 57 -3.57 20.93 22.59
CA GLY A 57 -4.20 22.26 22.74
C GLY A 57 -5.47 22.21 23.60
N SER A 58 -5.34 21.86 24.88
CA SER A 58 -6.44 22.02 25.83
C SER A 58 -6.59 23.51 26.18
N THR A 59 -7.82 24.02 26.11
CA THR A 59 -8.31 25.24 26.80
C THR A 59 -8.29 25.06 28.33
N SER A 60 -7.22 24.46 28.84
CA SER A 60 -6.92 24.37 30.26
C SER A 60 -6.35 25.71 30.68
N ASN A 61 -6.87 26.28 31.79
CA ASN A 61 -6.34 27.50 32.41
C ASN A 61 -4.87 27.39 32.85
N LYS A 62 -4.21 26.23 32.71
CA LYS A 62 -2.76 26.09 32.88
C LYS A 62 -2.05 26.20 31.53
N PRO A 63 -1.00 27.05 31.41
CA PRO A 63 -0.16 27.09 30.22
C PRO A 63 0.45 25.72 30.00
N TYR A 64 0.03 25.05 28.93
CA TYR A 64 0.63 23.79 28.50
C TYR A 64 1.93 24.13 27.77
N VAL A 65 3.06 23.96 28.46
CA VAL A 65 4.38 24.11 27.85
C VAL A 65 4.77 22.77 27.22
N ASP A 66 4.80 22.71 25.89
CA ASP A 66 5.22 21.51 25.17
C ASP A 66 6.67 21.16 25.54
N PRO A 67 7.00 19.94 26.00
CA PRO A 67 8.37 19.60 26.39
C PRO A 67 9.35 19.58 25.22
N ALA A 68 8.87 19.33 23.99
CA ALA A 68 9.75 19.18 22.83
C ALA A 68 10.16 20.54 22.25
N LEU A 69 11.46 20.80 22.16
CA LEU A 69 12.01 22.04 21.59
C LEU A 69 11.45 22.32 20.18
N ILE A 70 11.36 21.29 19.34
CA ILE A 70 10.83 21.42 17.98
C ILE A 70 9.39 21.95 17.96
N HIS A 71 8.55 21.59 18.94
CA HIS A 71 7.18 22.08 19.02
C HIS A 71 7.07 23.49 19.58
N ARG A 72 8.10 23.98 20.29
CA ARG A 72 8.18 25.38 20.73
C ARG A 72 8.70 26.28 19.61
N CYS A 73 9.66 25.78 18.84
CA CYS A 73 10.29 26.53 17.75
C CYS A 73 9.47 26.53 16.46
N LEU A 74 8.65 25.50 16.23
CA LEU A 74 7.85 25.35 15.01
C LEU A 74 6.35 25.48 15.33
N PRO A 75 5.70 26.57 14.90
CA PRO A 75 4.24 26.71 14.92
C PRO A 75 3.54 25.55 14.22
N ASP A 76 2.30 25.26 14.64
CA ASP A 76 1.52 24.12 14.13
C ASP A 76 1.19 24.26 12.64
N GLU A 77 1.05 25.48 12.14
CA GLU A 77 0.82 25.79 10.73
C GLU A 77 2.03 25.40 9.88
N LEU A 78 3.25 25.68 10.36
CA LEU A 78 4.48 25.30 9.66
C LEU A 78 4.68 23.78 9.70
N LEU A 79 4.37 23.14 10.84
CA LEU A 79 4.37 21.68 10.93
C LEU A 79 3.38 21.07 9.93
N PHE A 80 2.19 21.65 9.80
CA PHE A 80 1.18 21.22 8.83
C PHE A 80 1.68 21.38 7.38
N GLU A 81 2.28 22.50 7.04
CA GLU A 81 2.85 22.76 5.71
C GLU A 81 4.01 21.81 5.37
N VAL A 82 4.85 21.46 6.33
CA VAL A 82 5.88 20.42 6.17
C VAL A 82 5.22 19.07 5.89
N PHE A 83 4.21 18.70 6.68
CA PHE A 83 3.49 17.43 6.53
C PHE A 83 2.72 17.34 5.21
N ALA A 84 2.18 18.44 4.72
CA ALA A 84 1.48 18.52 3.44
C ALA A 84 2.40 18.25 2.23
N ARG A 85 3.71 18.51 2.36
CA ARG A 85 4.72 18.28 1.31
C ARG A 85 5.36 16.90 1.37
N MET A 86 5.21 16.17 2.48
CA MET A 86 5.80 14.85 2.64
C MET A 86 5.06 13.77 1.88
N SER A 87 5.78 12.68 1.57
CA SER A 87 5.17 11.48 1.00
C SER A 87 4.29 10.77 2.04
N PRO A 88 3.27 10.00 1.63
CA PRO A 88 2.48 9.19 2.55
C PRO A 88 3.31 8.18 3.36
N TYR A 89 4.40 7.68 2.78
CA TYR A 89 5.34 6.79 3.47
C TYR A 89 6.03 7.50 4.63
N THR A 90 6.58 8.68 4.37
CA THR A 90 7.24 9.52 5.36
C THR A 90 6.25 10.00 6.44
N LEU A 91 5.01 10.31 6.07
CA LEU A 91 3.92 10.60 7.03
C LEU A 91 3.63 9.42 7.96
N GLY A 92 3.64 8.20 7.44
CA GLY A 92 3.55 6.98 8.25
C GLY A 92 4.64 6.94 9.33
N ARG A 93 5.90 7.18 8.95
CA ARG A 93 7.04 7.22 9.88
C ARG A 93 6.95 8.38 10.87
N ALA A 94 6.58 9.56 10.41
CA ALA A 94 6.38 10.74 11.27
C ALA A 94 5.30 10.48 12.33
N SER A 95 4.26 9.72 12.02
CA SER A 95 3.22 9.35 12.99
C SER A 95 3.73 8.46 14.15
N CYS A 96 4.90 7.86 14.01
CA CYS A 96 5.56 7.04 15.04
C CYS A 96 6.51 7.84 15.95
N VAL A 97 6.81 9.10 15.63
CA VAL A 97 7.78 9.92 16.39
C VAL A 97 7.23 10.36 17.73
N CYS A 98 6.05 10.97 17.74
CA CYS A 98 5.42 11.45 18.98
C CYS A 98 3.88 11.49 18.86
N ARG A 99 3.20 11.64 20.00
CA ARG A 99 1.73 11.72 20.04
C ARG A 99 1.19 12.91 19.24
N LYS A 100 1.82 14.09 19.34
CA LYS A 100 1.42 15.29 18.60
C LYS A 100 1.36 15.01 17.11
N TRP A 101 2.45 14.51 16.53
CA TRP A 101 2.55 14.21 15.10
C TRP A 101 1.56 13.12 14.68
N ARG A 102 1.39 12.08 15.51
CA ARG A 102 0.39 11.03 15.27
C ARG A 102 -1.03 11.59 15.15
N TYR A 103 -1.40 12.58 15.95
CA TYR A 103 -2.71 13.22 15.89
C TYR A 103 -2.81 14.22 14.74
N THR A 104 -1.80 15.05 14.52
CA THR A 104 -1.76 16.00 13.39
C THR A 104 -1.94 15.28 12.05
N ILE A 105 -1.24 14.16 11.85
CA ILE A 105 -1.28 13.38 10.60
C ILE A 105 -2.64 12.71 10.36
N ARG A 106 -3.51 12.59 11.37
CA ARG A 106 -4.89 12.11 11.16
C ARG A 106 -5.76 13.11 10.42
N ASN A 107 -5.30 14.35 10.22
CA ASN A 107 -6.02 15.32 9.41
C ASN A 107 -6.33 14.75 8.00
N PRO A 108 -7.60 14.76 7.56
CA PRO A 108 -8.01 14.15 6.30
C PRO A 108 -7.38 14.81 5.06
N LEU A 109 -6.92 16.06 5.15
CA LEU A 109 -6.35 16.79 4.01
C LEU A 109 -5.08 16.13 3.46
N PHE A 110 -4.22 15.59 4.33
CA PHE A 110 -3.01 14.88 3.90
C PHE A 110 -3.36 13.65 3.07
N TRP A 111 -4.36 12.89 3.52
CA TRP A 111 -4.80 11.67 2.86
C TRP A 111 -5.59 11.97 1.58
N ARG A 112 -6.36 13.05 1.53
CA ARG A 112 -7.04 13.49 0.31
C ARG A 112 -6.05 13.72 -0.83
N ASN A 113 -5.00 14.51 -0.57
CA ASN A 113 -4.00 14.82 -1.59
C ASN A 113 -3.24 13.56 -2.03
N ALA A 114 -2.95 12.66 -1.09
CA ALA A 114 -2.35 11.36 -1.40
C ALA A 114 -3.26 10.51 -2.31
N CYS A 115 -4.55 10.39 -1.98
CA CYS A 115 -5.51 9.63 -2.77
C CYS A 115 -5.66 10.18 -4.18
N LEU A 116 -5.83 11.50 -4.33
CA LEU A 116 -5.99 12.13 -5.65
C LEU A 116 -4.76 11.92 -6.54
N LYS A 117 -3.55 11.89 -5.95
CA LYS A 117 -2.31 11.57 -6.68
C LYS A 117 -2.22 10.08 -7.05
N ALA A 118 -2.57 9.17 -6.14
CA ALA A 118 -2.46 7.74 -6.37
C ALA A 118 -3.48 7.21 -7.38
N TRP A 119 -4.69 7.76 -7.41
CA TRP A 119 -5.77 7.34 -8.32
C TRP A 119 -6.14 8.45 -9.31
N GLN A 120 -5.14 9.17 -9.81
CA GLN A 120 -5.34 10.27 -10.76
C GLN A 120 -6.09 9.83 -12.03
N GLN A 121 -5.90 8.59 -12.46
CA GLN A 121 -6.49 8.01 -13.68
C GLN A 121 -8.02 7.90 -13.62
N ALA A 122 -8.59 7.70 -12.42
CA ALA A 122 -10.04 7.70 -12.23
C ALA A 122 -10.65 9.12 -12.29
N GLY A 123 -9.82 10.15 -12.19
CA GLY A 123 -10.25 11.54 -12.13
C GLY A 123 -10.75 11.98 -10.74
N MET A 124 -10.83 13.29 -10.55
CA MET A 124 -11.17 13.89 -9.26
C MET A 124 -12.60 13.54 -8.82
N VAL A 125 -13.58 13.77 -9.70
CA VAL A 125 -15.01 13.60 -9.41
C VAL A 125 -15.34 12.17 -8.99
N GLU A 126 -14.79 11.19 -9.70
CA GLU A 126 -15.03 9.78 -9.40
C GLU A 126 -14.42 9.38 -8.06
N ASN A 127 -13.21 9.86 -7.74
CA ASN A 127 -12.61 9.63 -6.44
C ASN A 127 -13.46 10.19 -5.28
N TYR A 128 -14.09 11.35 -5.44
CA TYR A 128 -15.03 11.88 -4.42
C TYR A 128 -16.25 10.98 -4.25
N LYS A 129 -16.84 10.49 -5.35
CA LYS A 129 -17.97 9.54 -5.29
C LYS A 129 -17.57 8.25 -4.58
N ILE A 130 -16.40 7.70 -4.90
CA ILE A 130 -15.88 6.47 -4.29
C ILE A 130 -15.65 6.66 -2.79
N VAL A 131 -15.05 7.78 -2.37
CA VAL A 131 -14.84 8.08 -0.94
C VAL A 131 -16.16 8.14 -0.19
N GLN A 132 -17.16 8.81 -0.76
CA GLN A 132 -18.46 8.95 -0.12
C GLN A 132 -19.22 7.62 -0.03
N SER A 133 -19.19 6.82 -1.11
CA SER A 133 -19.98 5.59 -1.24
C SER A 133 -19.35 4.36 -0.57
N ARG A 134 -18.03 4.18 -0.68
CA ARG A 134 -17.34 2.95 -0.22
C ARG A 134 -16.53 3.14 1.07
N TYR A 135 -16.25 4.38 1.46
CA TYR A 135 -15.32 4.69 2.56
C TYR A 135 -15.87 5.70 3.57
N ASP A 136 -17.19 5.88 3.63
CA ASP A 136 -17.89 6.73 4.61
C ASP A 136 -17.36 8.19 4.67
N GLY A 137 -16.93 8.74 3.53
CA GLY A 137 -16.36 10.09 3.48
C GLY A 137 -14.90 10.19 3.99
N SER A 138 -14.26 9.08 4.36
CA SER A 138 -12.93 9.08 4.96
C SER A 138 -11.81 8.79 3.96
N TRP A 139 -11.09 9.84 3.56
CA TRP A 139 -9.89 9.73 2.70
C TRP A 139 -8.81 8.81 3.28
N ARG A 140 -8.62 8.82 4.60
CA ARG A 140 -7.66 7.94 5.26
C ARG A 140 -8.07 6.48 5.17
N LYS A 141 -9.37 6.18 5.34
CA LYS A 141 -9.90 4.82 5.19
C LYS A 141 -9.71 4.32 3.76
N MET A 142 -10.01 5.16 2.77
CA MET A 142 -9.73 4.87 1.36
C MET A 142 -8.24 4.59 1.11
N TRP A 143 -7.34 5.42 1.63
CA TRP A 143 -5.90 5.23 1.46
C TRP A 143 -5.38 3.87 1.98
N LEU A 144 -5.96 3.39 3.08
CA LEU A 144 -5.55 2.15 3.72
C LEU A 144 -6.20 0.90 3.10
N LEU A 145 -7.42 1.01 2.59
CA LEU A 145 -8.20 -0.15 2.14
C LEU A 145 -8.22 -0.31 0.62
N ARG A 146 -8.13 0.78 -0.15
CA ARG A 146 -8.13 0.71 -1.60
C ARG A 146 -6.75 0.23 -2.09
N PRO A 147 -6.68 -0.82 -2.92
CA PRO A 147 -5.42 -1.24 -3.51
C PRO A 147 -4.80 -0.13 -4.37
N ARG A 148 -3.47 0.01 -4.30
CA ARG A 148 -2.71 0.95 -5.14
C ARG A 148 -1.30 0.42 -5.36
N LEU A 149 -0.78 0.65 -6.56
CA LEU A 149 0.64 0.48 -6.81
C LEU A 149 1.45 1.61 -6.17
N ARG A 150 2.68 1.29 -5.81
CA ARG A 150 3.64 2.22 -5.21
C ARG A 150 4.61 2.68 -6.29
N THR A 151 4.81 3.99 -6.36
CA THR A 151 5.65 4.65 -7.37
C THR A 151 6.90 5.29 -6.76
N ASP A 152 7.01 5.24 -5.43
CA ASP A 152 8.08 5.77 -4.58
C ASP A 152 9.26 4.78 -4.37
N GLY A 153 9.41 3.80 -5.26
CA GLY A 153 10.43 2.75 -5.12
C GLY A 153 10.37 1.70 -6.22
N LEU A 154 10.94 0.54 -5.92
CA LEU A 154 11.04 -0.61 -6.83
C LEU A 154 10.36 -1.83 -6.23
N TYR A 155 9.67 -2.58 -7.05
CA TYR A 155 9.27 -3.95 -6.74
C TYR A 155 10.37 -4.90 -7.21
N VAL A 156 10.84 -5.75 -6.30
CA VAL A 156 11.99 -6.63 -6.54
C VAL A 156 11.64 -8.06 -6.19
N SER A 157 11.82 -8.96 -7.16
CA SER A 157 11.71 -10.41 -6.99
C SER A 157 13.10 -11.01 -7.06
N ARG A 158 13.58 -11.59 -5.95
CA ARG A 158 14.90 -12.26 -5.86
C ARG A 158 14.70 -13.74 -6.12
N ASN A 159 15.34 -14.25 -7.16
CA ASN A 159 15.23 -15.63 -7.59
C ASN A 159 16.60 -16.30 -7.53
N THR A 160 16.64 -17.50 -6.96
CA THR A 160 17.83 -18.34 -6.92
C THR A 160 17.56 -19.66 -7.61
N TYR A 161 18.55 -20.17 -8.34
CA TYR A 161 18.50 -21.50 -8.90
C TYR A 161 19.88 -22.15 -8.87
N ILE A 162 19.88 -23.47 -8.93
CA ILE A 162 21.08 -24.28 -8.93
C ILE A 162 21.45 -24.62 -10.38
N ARG A 163 22.68 -24.30 -10.79
CA ARG A 163 23.26 -24.67 -12.07
C ARG A 163 24.40 -25.66 -11.85
N ALA A 164 24.37 -26.80 -12.54
CA ALA A 164 25.49 -27.72 -12.58
C ALA A 164 26.69 -27.06 -13.28
N GLY A 165 27.86 -27.11 -12.63
CA GLY A 165 29.13 -26.70 -13.22
C GLY A 165 29.70 -27.76 -14.15
N VAL A 166 30.78 -27.41 -14.84
CA VAL A 166 31.50 -28.36 -15.69
C VAL A 166 32.33 -29.28 -14.79
N ALA A 167 32.04 -30.58 -14.83
CA ALA A 167 32.81 -31.57 -14.09
C ALA A 167 34.12 -31.87 -14.84
N GLU A 168 35.24 -31.33 -14.35
CA GLU A 168 36.57 -31.61 -14.92
C GLU A 168 37.11 -32.99 -14.46
N TRP A 169 36.62 -33.54 -13.35
CA TRP A 169 37.06 -34.83 -12.79
C TRP A 169 35.88 -35.65 -12.25
N LYS A 170 35.98 -37.00 -12.31
CA LYS A 170 34.92 -37.96 -11.91
C LYS A 170 34.54 -37.97 -10.41
N VAL A 171 35.17 -37.15 -9.57
CA VAL A 171 35.07 -37.27 -8.10
C VAL A 171 34.09 -36.26 -7.48
N THR A 172 33.84 -35.10 -8.10
CA THR A 172 32.91 -34.09 -7.56
C THR A 172 32.18 -33.34 -8.67
N ASN A 173 30.85 -33.25 -8.61
CA ASN A 173 30.05 -32.40 -9.49
C ASN A 173 29.96 -30.99 -8.89
N PRO A 174 30.66 -29.97 -9.44
CA PRO A 174 30.55 -28.61 -8.95
C PRO A 174 29.15 -28.05 -9.20
N VAL A 175 28.65 -27.25 -8.27
CA VAL A 175 27.31 -26.66 -8.32
C VAL A 175 27.39 -25.18 -8.03
N HIS A 176 26.75 -24.36 -8.86
CA HIS A 176 26.69 -22.91 -8.69
C HIS A 176 25.28 -22.48 -8.33
N VAL A 177 25.14 -21.76 -7.20
CA VAL A 177 23.90 -21.06 -6.86
C VAL A 177 23.90 -19.73 -7.57
N VAL A 178 23.04 -19.60 -8.59
CA VAL A 178 22.88 -18.38 -9.37
C VAL A 178 21.73 -17.57 -8.78
N CYS A 179 22.01 -16.31 -8.47
CA CYS A 179 21.02 -15.35 -8.00
C CYS A 179 20.78 -14.28 -9.08
N TYR A 180 19.50 -14.03 -9.35
CA TYR A 180 19.08 -12.95 -10.23
C TYR A 180 17.82 -12.27 -9.69
N PHE A 181 17.56 -11.09 -10.19
CA PHE A 181 16.50 -10.22 -9.73
C PHE A 181 15.64 -9.77 -10.91
N ARG A 182 14.33 -9.73 -10.69
CA ARG A 182 13.40 -9.01 -11.57
C ARG A 182 13.02 -7.71 -10.87
N TYR A 183 13.20 -6.60 -11.57
CA TYR A 183 12.90 -5.26 -11.09
C TYR A 183 11.72 -4.69 -11.85
N MET A 184 10.75 -4.12 -11.13
CA MET A 184 9.61 -3.41 -11.70
C MET A 184 9.48 -2.04 -11.05
N ARG A 185 9.33 -0.99 -11.87
CA ARG A 185 9.02 0.36 -11.43
C ARG A 185 7.76 0.86 -12.13
N PHE A 186 6.75 1.23 -11.35
CA PHE A 186 5.47 1.73 -11.87
C PHE A 186 5.44 3.26 -11.88
N TYR A 187 4.75 3.82 -12.86
CA TYR A 187 4.50 5.26 -12.97
C TYR A 187 3.00 5.55 -12.95
N PRO A 188 2.56 6.66 -12.35
CA PRO A 188 1.14 7.04 -12.30
C PRO A 188 0.44 7.18 -13.66
N SER A 189 1.18 7.20 -14.78
CA SER A 189 0.63 7.25 -16.13
C SER A 189 0.10 5.91 -16.63
N GLY A 190 0.31 4.81 -15.91
CA GLY A 190 0.05 3.45 -16.42
C GLY A 190 1.25 2.83 -17.14
N ARG A 191 2.39 3.53 -17.21
CA ARG A 191 3.64 3.01 -17.74
C ARG A 191 4.44 2.32 -16.65
N PHE A 192 5.14 1.25 -16.97
CA PHE A 192 6.12 0.63 -16.07
C PHE A 192 7.43 0.36 -16.78
N ILE A 193 8.47 0.15 -15.97
CA ILE A 193 9.80 -0.24 -16.42
C ILE A 193 10.16 -1.58 -15.77
N TYR A 194 10.76 -2.45 -16.57
CA TYR A 194 11.15 -3.79 -16.21
C TYR A 194 12.61 -4.06 -16.55
N LYS A 195 13.32 -4.75 -15.65
CA LYS A 195 14.67 -5.24 -15.89
C LYS A 195 14.88 -6.59 -15.21
N ASN A 196 15.49 -7.52 -15.92
CA ASN A 196 16.04 -8.75 -15.36
C ASN A 196 17.56 -8.61 -15.25
N SER A 197 18.15 -8.83 -14.06
CA SER A 197 19.59 -8.66 -13.85
C SER A 197 20.11 -9.45 -12.65
N SER A 198 21.38 -9.83 -12.67
CA SER A 198 22.11 -10.38 -11.52
C SER A 198 22.70 -9.30 -10.59
N GLN A 199 22.67 -8.04 -11.00
CA GLN A 199 23.19 -6.92 -10.21
C GLN A 199 22.27 -6.62 -9.01
N LYS A 200 22.83 -5.99 -7.97
CA LYS A 200 22.11 -5.66 -6.74
C LYS A 200 21.22 -4.43 -6.94
N ILE A 201 20.23 -4.26 -6.06
CA ILE A 201 19.24 -3.18 -6.20
C ILE A 201 19.89 -1.78 -6.16
N LYS A 202 20.92 -1.57 -5.33
CA LYS A 202 21.66 -0.30 -5.24
C LYS A 202 22.38 0.11 -6.52
N ASP A 203 22.76 -0.86 -7.35
CA ASP A 203 23.44 -0.59 -8.62
C ASP A 203 22.41 -0.35 -9.72
N VAL A 204 21.35 -1.17 -9.74
CA VAL A 204 20.29 -1.14 -10.75
C VAL A 204 19.38 0.10 -10.63
N VAL A 205 19.17 0.62 -9.42
CA VAL A 205 18.25 1.76 -9.21
C VAL A 205 18.60 2.98 -10.08
N LYS A 206 19.89 3.17 -10.37
CA LYS A 206 20.40 4.28 -11.20
C LYS A 206 19.99 4.18 -12.66
N LEU A 207 19.67 2.97 -13.12
CA LEU A 207 19.24 2.66 -14.47
C LEU A 207 17.70 2.62 -14.60
N MET A 208 16.98 2.44 -13.50
CA MET A 208 15.51 2.27 -13.48
C MET A 208 14.78 3.63 -13.55
N ASN A 209 15.12 4.47 -14.53
CA ASN A 209 14.66 5.86 -14.64
C ASN A 209 13.75 6.06 -15.85
N PHE A 210 13.05 7.19 -15.94
CA PHE A 210 12.26 7.51 -17.14
C PHE A 210 13.11 7.54 -18.43
N ARG A 211 14.37 7.98 -18.32
CA ARG A 211 15.35 8.06 -19.41
C ARG A 211 16.10 6.74 -19.66
N ALA A 212 15.66 5.64 -19.05
CA ALA A 212 16.34 4.36 -19.20
C ALA A 212 16.38 3.95 -20.67
N SER A 213 17.55 3.48 -21.11
CA SER A 213 17.76 3.08 -22.50
C SER A 213 17.58 1.57 -22.67
N LYS A 214 17.20 1.14 -23.88
CA LYS A 214 17.19 -0.28 -24.26
C LYS A 214 18.59 -0.91 -24.17
N GLY A 215 19.65 -0.10 -24.32
CA GLY A 215 21.06 -0.53 -24.17
C GLY A 215 21.41 -0.98 -22.75
N ASP A 216 20.71 -0.48 -21.74
CA ASP A 216 20.87 -0.90 -20.35
C ASP A 216 20.07 -2.18 -20.01
N CYS A 217 19.51 -2.87 -21.01
CA CYS A 217 18.55 -3.98 -20.85
C CYS A 217 17.36 -3.61 -19.96
N VAL A 218 16.88 -2.37 -20.09
CA VAL A 218 15.71 -1.85 -19.41
C VAL A 218 14.59 -1.70 -20.44
N PHE A 219 13.45 -2.31 -20.15
CA PHE A 219 12.32 -2.35 -21.07
C PHE A 219 11.13 -1.61 -20.47
N THR A 220 10.42 -0.89 -21.32
CA THR A 220 9.23 -0.13 -20.94
C THR A 220 8.00 -0.85 -21.43
N GLY A 221 6.91 -0.76 -20.66
CA GLY A 221 5.61 -1.31 -21.06
C GLY A 221 4.47 -0.59 -20.34
N HIS A 222 3.27 -1.13 -20.50
CA HIS A 222 2.05 -0.58 -19.92
C HIS A 222 1.42 -1.57 -18.95
N TYR A 223 0.74 -1.04 -17.93
CA TYR A 223 0.05 -1.81 -16.93
C TYR A 223 -1.33 -1.23 -16.62
N THR A 224 -2.23 -2.12 -16.24
CA THR A 224 -3.53 -1.79 -15.65
C THR A 224 -3.60 -2.38 -14.24
N LEU A 225 -4.39 -1.74 -13.37
CA LEU A 225 -4.69 -2.22 -12.03
C LEU A 225 -6.21 -2.28 -11.87
N ALA A 226 -6.75 -3.48 -11.82
CA ALA A 226 -8.16 -3.75 -11.55
C ALA A 226 -8.26 -4.43 -10.18
N ASP A 227 -8.84 -3.74 -9.20
CA ASP A 227 -8.88 -4.15 -7.80
C ASP A 227 -7.48 -4.54 -7.27
N ASP A 228 -7.20 -5.82 -7.08
CA ASP A 228 -5.89 -6.35 -6.62
C ASP A 228 -5.08 -7.01 -7.74
N ARG A 229 -5.56 -7.01 -8.99
CA ARG A 229 -4.90 -7.64 -10.13
C ARG A 229 -4.16 -6.61 -10.95
N VAL A 230 -2.88 -6.88 -11.21
CA VAL A 230 -2.04 -6.08 -12.08
C VAL A 230 -1.79 -6.88 -13.34
N GLU A 231 -2.15 -6.31 -14.47
CA GLU A 231 -1.82 -6.87 -15.78
C GLU A 231 -0.83 -5.93 -16.44
N ALA A 232 0.25 -6.49 -16.98
CA ALA A 232 1.32 -5.71 -17.54
C ALA A 232 1.89 -6.41 -18.77
N ALA A 233 2.18 -5.63 -19.80
CA ALA A 233 2.75 -6.10 -21.05
C ALA A 233 3.91 -5.21 -21.48
N LEU A 234 4.99 -5.81 -21.98
CA LEU A 234 6.10 -5.09 -22.59
C LEU A 234 6.65 -5.86 -23.80
N MET A 235 7.26 -5.14 -24.73
CA MET A 235 7.89 -5.70 -25.91
C MET A 235 9.40 -5.85 -25.70
N TYR A 236 9.95 -7.01 -26.07
CA TYR A 236 11.38 -7.21 -26.31
C TYR A 236 11.67 -7.01 -27.80
N PRO A 237 12.45 -5.99 -28.17
CA PRO A 237 12.87 -5.76 -29.54
C PRO A 237 13.94 -6.77 -29.97
N GLY A 238 13.97 -7.10 -31.25
CA GLY A 238 14.96 -8.01 -31.84
C GLY A 238 14.55 -8.43 -33.25
N LEU A 239 15.32 -9.36 -33.84
CA LEU A 239 14.97 -9.95 -35.15
C LEU A 239 13.66 -10.74 -35.12
N ARG A 240 13.29 -11.25 -33.94
CA ARG A 240 12.00 -11.88 -33.66
C ARG A 240 11.43 -11.20 -32.42
N PRO A 241 10.57 -10.18 -32.59
CA PRO A 241 10.02 -9.43 -31.47
C PRO A 241 9.12 -10.34 -30.63
N THR A 242 9.22 -10.20 -29.32
CA THR A 242 8.40 -10.97 -28.37
C THR A 242 7.74 -10.06 -27.37
N VAL A 243 6.54 -10.42 -26.94
CA VAL A 243 5.84 -9.74 -25.86
C VAL A 243 5.96 -10.55 -24.58
N LEU A 244 6.28 -9.86 -23.49
CA LEU A 244 6.23 -10.40 -22.14
C LEU A 244 4.97 -9.92 -21.46
N ARG A 245 4.08 -10.87 -21.15
CA ARG A 245 2.84 -10.64 -20.41
C ARG A 245 3.03 -11.12 -18.98
N ILE A 246 2.64 -10.27 -18.04
CA ILE A 246 2.85 -10.46 -16.61
C ILE A 246 1.52 -10.22 -15.91
N ARG A 247 0.99 -11.25 -15.23
CA ARG A 247 -0.15 -11.10 -14.32
C ARG A 247 0.35 -11.20 -12.89
N LEU A 248 0.05 -10.18 -12.09
CA LEU A 248 0.42 -10.12 -10.68
C LEU A 248 -0.82 -9.93 -9.80
N ARG A 249 -0.69 -10.33 -8.54
CA ARG A 249 -1.65 -10.00 -7.49
C ARG A 249 -1.02 -9.11 -6.44
N LEU A 250 -1.54 -7.89 -6.30
CA LEU A 250 -1.11 -6.94 -5.29
C LEU A 250 -1.56 -7.40 -3.89
N ARG A 251 -0.60 -7.49 -2.97
CA ARG A 251 -0.81 -7.78 -1.56
C ARG A 251 -0.12 -6.73 -0.67
N GLY A 252 -0.47 -6.74 0.61
CA GLY A 252 0.19 -5.92 1.62
C GLY A 252 0.48 -6.74 2.87
N THR A 253 1.62 -6.52 3.49
CA THR A 253 1.93 -7.10 4.82
C THR A 253 1.01 -6.55 5.91
N THR A 254 0.53 -5.33 5.73
CA THR A 254 -0.46 -4.67 6.59
C THR A 254 -1.44 -3.88 5.72
N ALA A 255 -2.59 -3.49 6.29
CA ALA A 255 -3.55 -2.63 5.61
C ALA A 255 -2.86 -1.37 5.05
N GLY A 256 -3.04 -1.11 3.76
CA GLY A 256 -2.49 0.04 3.06
C GLY A 256 -1.00 -0.04 2.73
N ALA A 257 -0.31 -1.15 3.05
CA ALA A 257 1.12 -1.30 2.74
C ALA A 257 1.35 -1.43 1.23
N ASN A 258 0.57 -2.28 0.55
CA ASN A 258 0.67 -2.57 -0.87
C ASN A 258 2.14 -2.78 -1.30
N ASN A 259 2.84 -3.65 -0.58
CA ASN A 259 4.30 -3.82 -0.64
C ASN A 259 4.69 -5.24 -1.08
N ARG A 260 3.74 -6.04 -1.55
CA ARG A 260 3.93 -7.39 -2.06
C ARG A 260 3.20 -7.55 -3.37
N MET A 261 3.78 -8.26 -4.32
CA MET A 261 3.04 -8.72 -5.50
C MET A 261 3.38 -10.16 -5.80
N ASP A 262 2.37 -11.02 -5.81
CA ASP A 262 2.55 -12.41 -6.21
C ASP A 262 2.58 -12.48 -7.73
N LEU A 263 3.56 -13.17 -8.29
CA LEU A 263 3.66 -13.40 -9.72
C LEU A 263 2.76 -14.60 -10.08
N LEU A 264 1.58 -14.32 -10.65
CA LEU A 264 0.57 -15.32 -11.01
C LEU A 264 0.91 -16.01 -12.33
N SER A 265 1.22 -15.23 -13.36
CA SER A 265 1.64 -15.74 -14.66
C SER A 265 2.72 -14.86 -15.28
N LEU A 266 3.61 -15.51 -16.00
CA LEU A 266 4.69 -14.88 -16.77
C LEU A 266 4.78 -15.62 -18.10
N VAL A 267 4.34 -14.98 -19.17
CA VAL A 267 4.25 -15.59 -20.50
C VAL A 267 5.04 -14.77 -21.51
N THR A 268 5.83 -15.43 -22.34
CA THR A 268 6.50 -14.80 -23.48
C THR A 268 5.92 -15.35 -24.77
N SER A 269 5.39 -14.50 -25.63
CA SER A 269 4.79 -14.89 -26.93
C SER A 269 5.47 -14.14 -28.07
N GLY A 270 5.52 -14.74 -29.26
CA GLY A 270 5.98 -14.06 -30.47
C GLY A 270 4.94 -13.07 -31.02
N LEU A 271 5.43 -11.94 -31.52
CA LEU A 271 4.65 -10.92 -32.23
C LEU A 271 4.84 -11.05 -33.75
N ASP A 272 3.82 -10.69 -34.52
CA ASP A 272 3.90 -10.53 -35.97
C ASP A 272 4.31 -9.09 -36.36
N ASP A 273 4.52 -8.82 -37.64
CA ASP A 273 4.93 -7.50 -38.13
C ASP A 273 3.82 -6.44 -37.97
N ASN A 274 2.54 -6.84 -37.87
CA ASN A 274 1.43 -5.91 -37.68
C ASN A 274 1.37 -5.41 -36.23
N ASP A 275 1.54 -6.32 -35.27
CA ASP A 275 1.56 -6.08 -33.83
C ASP A 275 2.74 -5.21 -33.42
N VAL A 276 3.89 -5.32 -34.12
CA VAL A 276 5.09 -4.52 -33.86
C VAL A 276 4.90 -3.05 -34.21
N ASN A 277 4.05 -2.76 -35.20
CA ASN A 277 3.77 -1.39 -35.64
C ASN A 277 2.77 -0.66 -34.74
N ALA A 278 2.14 -1.36 -33.78
CA ALA A 278 1.35 -0.69 -32.76
C ALA A 278 2.25 0.20 -31.89
N PRO A 279 1.76 1.36 -31.41
CA PRO A 279 2.49 2.18 -30.46
C PRO A 279 2.90 1.32 -29.26
N GLU A 280 4.12 1.47 -28.72
CA GLU A 280 4.55 0.78 -27.48
C GLU A 280 3.56 1.04 -26.31
N GLU A 281 2.77 2.11 -26.43
CA GLU A 281 1.69 2.51 -25.52
C GLU A 281 0.44 1.62 -25.56
N ASP A 282 0.19 0.93 -26.68
CA ASP A 282 -1.02 0.13 -26.90
C ASP A 282 -0.77 -1.38 -26.80
N MET A 283 0.47 -1.79 -26.55
CA MET A 283 0.86 -3.21 -26.46
C MET A 283 0.07 -4.00 -25.42
N LEU A 284 -0.47 -3.34 -24.40
CA LEU A 284 -1.34 -3.98 -23.41
C LEU A 284 -2.74 -4.26 -23.97
N GLY A 285 -3.30 -3.34 -24.77
CA GLY A 285 -4.60 -3.53 -25.43
C GLY A 285 -4.52 -4.61 -26.51
N VAL A 286 -3.43 -4.64 -27.28
CA VAL A 286 -3.18 -5.69 -28.29
C VAL A 286 -3.26 -7.09 -27.68
N VAL A 287 -2.73 -7.28 -26.47
CA VAL A 287 -2.61 -8.60 -25.83
C VAL A 287 -3.66 -8.90 -24.75
N GLU A 288 -4.62 -7.99 -24.54
CA GLU A 288 -5.65 -8.11 -23.49
C GLU A 288 -6.51 -9.36 -23.71
N GLU A 289 -6.85 -9.66 -24.96
CA GLU A 289 -7.70 -10.80 -25.33
C GLU A 289 -6.92 -12.10 -25.59
N TRP A 290 -5.59 -12.06 -25.53
CA TRP A 290 -4.76 -13.21 -25.90
C TRP A 290 -4.79 -14.31 -24.84
N GLN A 291 -4.93 -15.57 -25.27
CA GLN A 291 -4.79 -16.72 -24.39
C GLN A 291 -3.33 -16.95 -23.99
N ASP A 292 -3.09 -17.68 -22.89
CA ASP A 292 -1.73 -17.90 -22.34
C ASP A 292 -0.81 -18.70 -23.29
N ASP A 293 -1.39 -19.50 -24.18
CA ASP A 293 -0.74 -20.33 -25.19
C ASP A 293 -0.71 -19.70 -26.60
N GLU A 294 -1.26 -18.49 -26.74
CA GLU A 294 -1.37 -17.80 -28.02
C GLU A 294 -0.06 -17.12 -28.45
N THR A 295 0.25 -17.27 -29.73
CA THR A 295 1.32 -16.55 -30.40
C THR A 295 0.94 -16.20 -31.83
N HIS A 296 1.31 -14.99 -32.25
CA HIS A 296 1.11 -14.52 -33.62
C HIS A 296 2.34 -14.71 -34.51
N ASN A 297 3.42 -15.29 -33.96
CA ASN A 297 4.59 -15.66 -34.74
C ASN A 297 4.75 -17.19 -34.76
N PRO A 298 4.60 -17.85 -35.91
CA PRO A 298 4.68 -19.32 -35.98
C PRO A 298 6.05 -19.87 -35.61
N ASP A 299 7.11 -19.05 -35.72
CA ASP A 299 8.49 -19.45 -35.37
C ASP A 299 8.82 -19.25 -33.87
N VAL A 300 7.94 -18.62 -33.10
CA VAL A 300 8.18 -18.28 -31.69
C VAL A 300 6.99 -18.72 -30.83
N PRO A 301 7.02 -19.91 -30.23
CA PRO A 301 5.91 -20.40 -29.43
C PRO A 301 5.67 -19.54 -28.18
N ALA A 302 4.43 -19.55 -27.69
CA ALA A 302 4.11 -19.01 -26.37
C ALA A 302 4.75 -19.88 -25.28
N ILE A 303 5.54 -19.26 -24.40
CA ILE A 303 6.25 -19.94 -23.31
C ILE A 303 5.74 -19.40 -21.97
N SER A 304 5.08 -20.27 -21.22
CA SER A 304 4.72 -20.02 -19.82
C SER A 304 5.87 -20.40 -18.89
N HIS A 305 6.40 -19.41 -18.17
CA HIS A 305 7.55 -19.59 -17.28
C HIS A 305 7.09 -20.15 -15.93
N LYS A 306 7.48 -21.39 -15.61
CA LYS A 306 7.16 -22.04 -14.32
C LYS A 306 8.19 -21.79 -13.20
N ARG A 307 9.34 -21.19 -13.54
CA ARG A 307 10.44 -20.94 -12.61
C ARG A 307 10.64 -19.46 -12.37
N GLY A 308 11.17 -19.13 -11.20
CA GLY A 308 11.46 -17.75 -10.83
C GLY A 308 10.20 -16.90 -10.63
N LEU A 309 9.18 -17.53 -10.03
CA LEU A 309 7.88 -16.94 -9.70
C LEU A 309 7.84 -16.38 -8.27
N THR A 310 9.00 -16.07 -7.69
CA THR A 310 9.04 -15.54 -6.32
C THR A 310 8.32 -14.19 -6.26
N PRO A 311 7.47 -13.96 -5.24
CA PRO A 311 6.77 -12.70 -5.06
C PRO A 311 7.72 -11.50 -5.04
N PHE A 312 7.26 -10.40 -5.63
CA PHE A 312 7.95 -9.12 -5.57
C PHE A 312 7.75 -8.47 -4.20
N VAL A 313 8.83 -7.93 -3.66
CA VAL A 313 8.85 -7.12 -2.45
C VAL A 313 9.14 -5.67 -2.83
N PHE A 314 8.34 -4.75 -2.29
CA PHE A 314 8.58 -3.32 -2.50
C PHE A 314 9.73 -2.80 -1.64
N VAL A 315 10.65 -2.08 -2.26
CA VAL A 315 11.77 -1.36 -1.63
C VAL A 315 11.65 0.13 -1.97
N PRO A 316 11.39 1.01 -0.97
CA PRO A 316 11.39 2.46 -1.16
C PRO A 316 12.76 2.97 -1.62
N PHE A 317 12.80 4.04 -2.42
CA PHE A 317 14.08 4.61 -2.88
C PHE A 317 15.02 5.01 -1.73
N GLU A 318 14.46 5.48 -0.61
CA GLU A 318 15.21 5.84 0.60
C GLU A 318 15.95 4.65 1.25
N GLU A 319 15.51 3.42 0.98
CA GLU A 319 16.00 2.19 1.63
C GLU A 319 16.75 1.28 0.66
N VAL A 320 16.98 1.73 -0.58
CA VAL A 320 17.64 0.92 -1.61
C VAL A 320 19.06 0.54 -1.21
N GLU A 321 19.82 1.44 -0.60
CA GLU A 321 21.21 1.19 -0.18
C GLU A 321 21.29 0.19 0.97
N THR A 322 20.36 0.28 1.92
CA THR A 322 20.34 -0.53 3.15
C THR A 322 19.50 -1.80 3.05
N SER A 323 18.85 -2.03 1.90
CA SER A 323 18.00 -3.20 1.69
C SER A 323 18.74 -4.52 1.86
N VAL A 324 18.13 -5.45 2.59
CA VAL A 324 18.63 -6.84 2.75
C VAL A 324 18.76 -7.58 1.41
N LEU A 325 18.06 -7.12 0.36
CA LEU A 325 18.18 -7.70 -0.97
C LEU A 325 19.57 -7.46 -1.60
N ASN A 326 20.36 -6.53 -1.07
CA ASN A 326 21.77 -6.33 -1.46
C ASN A 326 22.72 -7.37 -0.85
N LEU A 327 22.25 -8.21 0.09
CA LEU A 327 23.07 -9.26 0.68
C LEU A 327 23.43 -10.30 -0.39
N PRO A 328 24.71 -10.69 -0.49
CA PRO A 328 25.14 -11.71 -1.44
C PRO A 328 24.62 -13.10 -1.04
N VAL A 329 24.78 -14.09 -1.93
CA VAL A 329 24.21 -15.43 -1.77
C VAL A 329 24.81 -16.18 -0.57
N ASP A 330 26.07 -15.93 -0.24
CA ASP A 330 26.76 -16.47 0.95
C ASP A 330 26.13 -16.03 2.28
N LYS A 331 25.46 -14.87 2.30
CA LYS A 331 24.76 -14.37 3.48
C LYS A 331 23.26 -14.60 3.46
N MET A 332 22.68 -14.79 2.27
CA MET A 332 21.25 -15.02 2.07
C MET A 332 21.05 -15.85 0.80
N ASP A 333 21.05 -17.16 0.95
CA ASP A 333 20.86 -18.12 -0.13
C ASP A 333 19.39 -18.22 -0.59
N TYR A 334 18.46 -18.00 0.33
CA TYR A 334 17.03 -17.97 0.09
C TYR A 334 16.38 -16.73 0.70
N PHE A 335 15.42 -16.14 0.00
CA PHE A 335 14.67 -14.99 0.47
C PHE A 335 13.19 -15.34 0.57
N VAL A 336 12.64 -15.20 1.77
CA VAL A 336 11.21 -15.38 2.03
C VAL A 336 10.54 -14.00 1.91
N PRO A 337 9.73 -13.75 0.87
CA PRO A 337 9.12 -12.44 0.69
C PRO A 337 8.07 -12.12 1.75
N GLY A 338 7.50 -13.11 2.44
CA GLY A 338 6.50 -12.92 3.50
C GLY A 338 5.07 -12.87 2.99
#